data_AF-A0A452XLZ5-F1
#
_entry.id   AF-A0A452XLZ5-F1
#
_cell.length_a   1.000
_cell.length_b   1.000
_cell.length_c   1.000
_cell.angle_alpha   90.00
_cell.angle_beta   90.00
_cell.angle_gamma   90.00
#
_symmetry.space_group_name_H-M   'P 1'
#
loop_
_entity.id
_entity.type
_entity.pdbx_description
1 polymer ?
#
loop_
_entity_poly.entity_id
_entity_poly.type
_entity_poly.pdbx_seq_one_letter_code
_entity_poly.pdbx_strand_id
1 'polypeptide(L)'
;MRRVLSLSYYNLPSHLKTCLLYLCIYPEDSTIDKDRLIWKWVAEGFVHHGDQGTSLLLVGLNYFNQLINRSMIQPIYDDFGQVHACRVHDMVLDLICNLSHEAKFVNVLDGTRDSMSLQGNVRRLSLQDRNKDHQGTPLRNFTGISRVRSITIFPPAVSIMPALSRFEVLRVLDMSNCNLGESSSLQPNLKGVGHLIHLRYLGLSGTGISKLPAEIGTLQFLEVLDLGYNHELDELPSTVCNLRRLICLNVLNNKVVPTPGVLQNLTSIEVLRGILVSLNIIAQELGNLARLRQLRIRFKDDSLDLYEGFVKSLCNLRHVERLRIDRNSGETSFELMDLLGEHWVPPVHLHEFVSWMPSQLSALRGWIKRDPSHLSNLSKLILTAVKEVQQEDVEIIGGLLSLRRLWIASTHQTSRLLVIRADGFRCMLDFELVCGSAAQIMFESGALPRAERVEFSLGVRVAKEDGNCGFDLGLQGNLLSLRRRVSVYVFCGGARVGEAKEAEAAVRRALEAHPNHPPIEIYMFPIPHILEGAQDDDLM
;
A
#
# COMPACT_ATOMS: atom_id res chain seq x y z
N MET A 1 -16.52 -24.96 -21.70
CA MET A 1 -16.09 -23.84 -20.82
C MET A 1 -15.92 -22.51 -21.56
N ARG A 2 -15.22 -22.43 -22.72
CA ARG A 2 -15.09 -21.19 -23.52
C ARG A 2 -16.42 -20.45 -23.81
N ARG A 3 -17.48 -21.16 -24.20
CA ARG A 3 -18.82 -20.57 -24.44
C ARG A 3 -19.43 -19.87 -23.21
N VAL A 4 -19.17 -20.39 -22.01
CA VAL A 4 -19.65 -19.79 -20.75
C VAL A 4 -18.87 -18.51 -20.45
N LEU A 5 -17.54 -18.55 -20.59
CA LEU A 5 -16.69 -17.36 -20.40
C LEU A 5 -17.02 -16.25 -21.41
N SER A 6 -17.27 -16.59 -22.67
CA SER A 6 -17.72 -15.63 -23.69
C SER A 6 -19.04 -14.97 -23.30
N LEU A 7 -20.03 -15.74 -22.83
CA LEU A 7 -21.31 -15.18 -22.36
C LEU A 7 -21.09 -14.21 -21.20
N SER A 8 -20.26 -14.59 -20.22
CA SER A 8 -19.91 -13.73 -19.10
C SER A 8 -19.23 -12.44 -19.55
N TYR A 9 -18.35 -12.50 -20.56
CA TYR A 9 -17.75 -11.31 -21.17
C TYR A 9 -18.79 -10.41 -21.86
N TYR A 10 -19.67 -10.98 -22.69
CA TYR A 10 -20.67 -10.19 -23.43
C TYR A 10 -21.72 -9.53 -22.51
N ASN A 11 -21.94 -10.08 -21.31
CA ASN A 11 -22.79 -9.47 -20.28
C ASN A 11 -22.12 -8.32 -19.50
N LEU A 12 -20.83 -8.04 -19.71
CA LEU A 12 -20.17 -6.91 -19.06
C LEU A 12 -20.61 -5.56 -19.66
N PRO A 13 -20.73 -4.51 -18.84
CA PRO A 13 -20.78 -3.13 -19.31
C PRO A 13 -19.58 -2.77 -20.20
N SER A 14 -19.77 -1.86 -21.15
CA SER A 14 -18.75 -1.47 -22.15
C SER A 14 -17.43 -0.99 -21.53
N HIS A 15 -17.50 -0.22 -20.44
CA HIS A 15 -16.31 0.26 -19.73
C HIS A 15 -15.51 -0.90 -19.12
N LEU A 16 -16.19 -1.87 -18.48
CA LEU A 16 -15.52 -3.06 -17.92
C LEU A 16 -14.95 -3.98 -19.01
N LYS A 17 -15.64 -4.15 -20.15
CA LYS A 17 -15.11 -4.89 -21.30
C LYS A 17 -13.77 -4.32 -21.76
N THR A 18 -13.69 -2.99 -21.83
CA THR A 18 -12.48 -2.28 -22.27
C THR A 18 -11.33 -2.45 -21.26
N CYS A 19 -11.62 -2.29 -19.97
CA CYS A 19 -10.65 -2.53 -18.89
C CYS A 19 -10.15 -3.98 -18.87
N LEU A 20 -11.05 -4.95 -19.07
CA LEU A 20 -10.71 -6.37 -19.12
C LEU A 20 -9.87 -6.72 -20.36
N LEU A 21 -10.24 -6.23 -21.55
CA LEU A 21 -9.42 -6.41 -22.77
C LEU A 21 -8.02 -5.81 -22.63
N TYR A 22 -7.85 -4.73 -21.86
CA TYR A 22 -6.53 -4.15 -21.62
C TYR A 22 -5.56 -5.11 -20.92
N LEU A 23 -6.07 -6.08 -20.15
CA LEU A 23 -5.23 -7.04 -19.45
C LEU A 23 -4.49 -8.01 -20.39
N CYS A 24 -4.84 -8.07 -21.69
CA CYS A 24 -4.09 -8.83 -22.70
C CYS A 24 -2.63 -8.37 -22.84
N ILE A 25 -2.26 -7.19 -22.35
CA ILE A 25 -0.87 -6.73 -22.38
C ILE A 25 0.04 -7.55 -21.47
N TYR A 26 -0.50 -8.24 -20.46
CA TYR A 26 0.30 -8.95 -19.47
C TYR A 26 0.59 -10.39 -19.94
N PRO A 27 1.82 -10.91 -19.71
CA PRO A 27 2.12 -12.33 -19.85
C PRO A 27 1.24 -13.21 -18.95
N GLU A 28 1.17 -14.49 -19.27
CA GLU A 28 0.58 -15.52 -18.40
C GLU A 28 1.18 -15.47 -16.99
N ASP A 29 0.38 -15.84 -15.98
CA ASP A 29 0.71 -15.86 -14.55
C ASP A 29 1.15 -14.54 -13.89
N SER A 30 1.17 -13.44 -14.65
CA SER A 30 1.61 -12.12 -14.15
C SER A 30 0.85 -11.69 -12.90
N THR A 31 1.60 -11.28 -11.88
CA THR A 31 1.07 -10.53 -10.73
C THR A 31 0.92 -9.06 -11.13
N ILE A 32 -0.32 -8.58 -11.24
CA ILE A 32 -0.65 -7.25 -11.74
C ILE A 32 -0.97 -6.33 -10.57
N ASP A 33 -0.11 -5.34 -10.32
CA ASP A 33 -0.35 -4.33 -9.29
C ASP A 33 -1.65 -3.56 -9.56
N LYS A 34 -2.51 -3.49 -8.54
CA LYS A 34 -3.84 -2.92 -8.65
C LYS A 34 -3.81 -1.42 -8.98
N ASP A 35 -3.00 -0.65 -8.27
CA ASP A 35 -2.98 0.81 -8.41
C ASP A 35 -2.38 1.20 -9.77
N ARG A 36 -1.29 0.55 -10.20
CA ARG A 36 -0.70 0.76 -11.53
C ARG A 36 -1.66 0.43 -12.65
N LEU A 37 -2.39 -0.68 -12.54
CA LEU A 37 -3.41 -1.06 -13.53
C LEU A 37 -4.51 0.00 -13.65
N ILE A 38 -5.02 0.46 -12.52
CA ILE A 38 -6.05 1.51 -12.48
C ILE A 38 -5.53 2.80 -13.12
N TRP A 39 -4.30 3.22 -12.79
CA TRP A 39 -3.70 4.41 -13.37
C TRP A 39 -3.48 4.32 -14.87
N LYS A 40 -3.15 3.13 -15.40
CA LYS A 40 -3.12 2.90 -16.84
C LYS A 40 -4.50 3.04 -17.47
N TRP A 41 -5.56 2.50 -16.85
CA TRP A 41 -6.93 2.68 -17.32
C TRP A 41 -7.36 4.15 -17.34
N VAL A 42 -6.94 4.92 -16.34
CA VAL A 42 -7.16 6.37 -16.28
C VAL A 42 -6.46 7.08 -17.44
N ALA A 43 -5.17 6.82 -17.63
CA ALA A 43 -4.38 7.47 -18.68
C ALA A 43 -4.80 7.06 -20.11
N GLU A 44 -5.35 5.86 -20.28
CA GLU A 44 -6.01 5.41 -21.50
C GLU A 44 -7.34 6.12 -21.77
N GLY A 45 -7.97 6.69 -20.73
CA GLY A 45 -9.29 7.30 -20.77
C GLY A 45 -10.44 6.30 -20.67
N PHE A 46 -10.22 5.12 -20.07
CA PHE A 46 -11.30 4.15 -19.80
C PHE A 46 -12.11 4.53 -18.56
N VAL A 47 -11.46 5.20 -17.61
CA VAL A 47 -12.09 5.76 -16.42
C VAL A 47 -12.36 7.23 -16.68
N HIS A 48 -13.61 7.63 -16.51
CA HIS A 48 -14.07 9.01 -16.72
C HIS A 48 -14.37 9.65 -15.37
N HIS A 49 -14.19 10.97 -15.28
CA HIS A 49 -14.74 11.72 -14.16
C HIS A 49 -16.26 11.56 -14.17
N GLY A 50 -16.82 11.14 -13.03
CA GLY A 50 -18.26 11.26 -12.77
C GLY A 50 -18.59 12.70 -12.38
N ASP A 51 -19.36 12.86 -11.29
CA ASP A 51 -19.69 14.17 -10.74
C ASP A 51 -18.45 14.90 -10.18
N GLN A 52 -18.56 16.23 -10.07
CA GLN A 52 -17.49 17.10 -9.59
C GLN A 52 -16.92 16.61 -8.25
N GLY A 53 -15.61 16.36 -8.24
CA GLY A 53 -14.88 15.96 -7.03
C GLY A 53 -14.64 14.45 -6.86
N THR A 54 -15.16 13.59 -7.74
CA THR A 54 -14.93 12.14 -7.64
C THR A 54 -13.49 11.76 -8.02
N SER A 55 -12.79 11.01 -7.14
CA SER A 55 -11.43 10.53 -7.42
C SER A 55 -11.41 9.46 -8.52
N LEU A 56 -10.56 9.64 -9.51
CA LEU A 56 -10.38 8.66 -10.60
C LEU A 56 -9.87 7.31 -10.08
N LEU A 57 -9.03 7.33 -9.05
CA LEU A 57 -8.54 6.11 -8.42
C LEU A 57 -9.70 5.30 -7.80
N LEU A 58 -10.68 5.98 -7.19
CA LEU A 58 -11.84 5.32 -6.58
C LEU A 58 -12.79 4.73 -7.63
N VAL A 59 -13.04 5.45 -8.73
CA VAL A 59 -13.85 4.93 -9.84
C VAL A 59 -13.16 3.71 -10.49
N GLY A 60 -11.85 3.81 -10.73
CA GLY A 60 -11.07 2.68 -11.25
C GLY A 60 -11.03 1.49 -10.29
N LEU A 61 -10.94 1.73 -8.98
CA LEU A 61 -11.03 0.70 -7.95
C LEU A 61 -12.41 0.01 -7.95
N ASN A 62 -13.48 0.76 -8.17
CA ASN A 62 -14.82 0.18 -8.34
C ASN A 62 -14.89 -0.75 -9.57
N TYR A 63 -14.31 -0.35 -10.69
CA TYR A 63 -14.24 -1.20 -11.89
C TYR A 63 -13.43 -2.48 -11.63
N PHE A 64 -12.28 -2.34 -10.97
CA PHE A 64 -11.44 -3.46 -10.56
C PHE A 64 -12.21 -4.45 -9.66
N ASN A 65 -12.91 -3.96 -8.64
CA ASN A 65 -13.71 -4.78 -7.74
C ASN A 65 -14.90 -5.45 -8.45
N GLN A 66 -15.54 -4.78 -9.41
CA GLN A 66 -16.60 -5.41 -10.22
C GLN A 66 -16.07 -6.56 -11.09
N LEU A 67 -14.84 -6.46 -11.60
CA LEU A 67 -14.21 -7.57 -12.33
C LEU A 67 -13.90 -8.75 -11.39
N ILE A 68 -13.44 -8.50 -10.16
CA ILE A 68 -13.26 -9.53 -9.13
C ILE A 68 -14.60 -10.20 -8.79
N ASN A 69 -15.64 -9.42 -8.52
CA ASN A 69 -16.96 -9.91 -8.12
C ASN A 69 -17.64 -10.75 -9.23
N ARG A 70 -17.22 -10.58 -10.48
CA ARG A 70 -17.67 -11.37 -11.64
C ARG A 70 -16.69 -12.50 -12.00
N SER A 71 -15.68 -12.72 -11.16
CA SER A 71 -14.63 -13.73 -11.33
C SER A 71 -13.87 -13.64 -12.66
N MET A 72 -13.79 -12.43 -13.23
CA MET A 72 -13.02 -12.16 -14.45
C MET A 72 -11.53 -11.99 -14.17
N ILE A 73 -11.19 -11.55 -12.96
CA ILE A 73 -9.82 -11.46 -12.46
C ILE A 73 -9.79 -12.04 -11.04
N GLN A 74 -8.66 -12.63 -10.67
CA GLN A 74 -8.43 -13.24 -9.36
C GLN A 74 -7.69 -12.26 -8.47
N PRO A 75 -8.22 -11.91 -7.27
CA PRO A 75 -7.51 -11.04 -6.34
C PRO A 75 -6.30 -11.74 -5.72
N ILE A 76 -5.23 -10.98 -5.50
CA ILE A 76 -4.08 -11.39 -4.69
C ILE A 76 -4.08 -10.53 -3.43
N TYR A 77 -4.09 -11.22 -2.30
CA TYR A 77 -4.16 -10.61 -0.98
C TYR A 77 -2.77 -10.46 -0.38
N ASP A 78 -2.53 -9.38 0.38
CA ASP A 78 -1.37 -9.30 1.27
C ASP A 78 -1.57 -10.14 2.54
N ASP A 79 -0.56 -10.22 3.40
CA ASP A 79 -0.59 -10.98 4.67
C ASP A 79 -1.70 -10.53 5.63
N PHE A 80 -2.24 -9.34 5.37
CA PHE A 80 -3.33 -8.74 6.13
C PHE A 80 -4.69 -8.93 5.42
N GLY A 81 -4.74 -9.56 4.25
CA GLY A 81 -5.97 -9.80 3.50
C GLY A 81 -6.51 -8.61 2.71
N GLN A 82 -5.68 -7.61 2.39
CA GLN A 82 -6.04 -6.55 1.43
C GLN A 82 -5.65 -6.95 0.01
N VAL A 83 -6.53 -6.66 -0.94
CA VAL A 83 -6.23 -6.87 -2.35
C VAL A 83 -5.24 -5.81 -2.82
N HIS A 84 -4.00 -6.21 -3.05
CA HIS A 84 -2.93 -5.33 -3.56
C HIS A 84 -2.64 -5.57 -5.05
N ALA A 85 -2.95 -6.76 -5.56
CA ALA A 85 -2.73 -7.13 -6.94
C ALA A 85 -3.86 -8.05 -7.45
N CYS A 86 -3.83 -8.39 -8.74
CA CYS A 86 -4.65 -9.46 -9.31
C CYS A 86 -3.84 -10.34 -10.28
N ARG A 87 -4.43 -11.48 -10.64
CA ARG A 87 -4.01 -12.34 -11.74
C ARG A 87 -5.20 -12.56 -12.68
N VAL A 88 -4.95 -12.76 -13.97
CA VAL A 88 -5.96 -13.24 -14.92
C VAL A 88 -5.79 -14.73 -15.08
N HIS A 89 -6.85 -15.50 -14.86
CA HIS A 89 -6.82 -16.95 -15.07
C HIS A 89 -6.61 -17.25 -16.57
N ASP A 90 -5.81 -18.27 -16.90
CA ASP A 90 -5.39 -18.59 -18.28
C ASP A 90 -6.53 -18.68 -19.28
N MET A 91 -7.62 -19.38 -18.95
CA MET A 91 -8.80 -19.46 -19.82
C MET A 91 -9.49 -18.12 -20.09
N VAL A 92 -9.45 -17.19 -19.13
CA VAL A 92 -9.96 -15.83 -19.33
C VAL A 92 -8.95 -15.05 -20.18
N LEU A 93 -7.65 -15.18 -19.91
CA LEU A 93 -6.57 -14.56 -20.67
C LEU A 93 -6.63 -14.96 -22.15
N ASP A 94 -6.76 -16.26 -22.43
CA ASP A 94 -7.01 -16.83 -23.76
C ASP A 94 -8.18 -16.15 -24.47
N LEU A 95 -9.32 -16.05 -23.78
CA LEU A 95 -10.53 -15.45 -24.34
C LEU A 95 -10.29 -13.97 -24.69
N ILE A 96 -9.73 -13.19 -23.76
CA ILE A 96 -9.52 -11.75 -23.98
C ILE A 96 -8.46 -11.51 -25.06
N CYS A 97 -7.41 -12.33 -25.14
CA CYS A 97 -6.39 -12.25 -26.17
C CYS A 97 -6.98 -12.52 -27.57
N ASN A 98 -7.85 -13.53 -27.71
CA ASN A 98 -8.56 -13.80 -28.96
C ASN A 98 -9.47 -12.63 -29.37
N LEU A 99 -10.30 -12.13 -28.43
CA LEU A 99 -11.18 -10.98 -28.68
C LEU A 99 -10.39 -9.71 -29.02
N SER A 100 -9.26 -9.49 -28.34
CA SER A 100 -8.35 -8.37 -28.58
C SER A 100 -7.73 -8.45 -29.99
N HIS A 101 -7.33 -9.64 -30.42
CA HIS A 101 -6.80 -9.87 -31.76
C HIS A 101 -7.85 -9.56 -32.84
N GLU A 102 -9.08 -10.07 -32.70
CA GLU A 102 -10.19 -9.78 -33.61
C GLU A 102 -10.51 -8.27 -33.67
N ALA A 103 -10.50 -7.59 -32.53
CA ALA A 103 -10.77 -6.16 -32.42
C ALA A 103 -9.56 -5.27 -32.75
N LYS A 104 -8.37 -5.84 -33.02
CA LYS A 104 -7.09 -5.12 -33.17
C LYS A 104 -6.82 -4.16 -32.00
N PHE A 105 -7.12 -4.61 -30.78
CA PHE A 105 -7.13 -3.78 -29.58
C PHE A 105 -5.75 -3.63 -28.93
N VAL A 106 -5.03 -4.75 -28.74
CA VAL A 106 -3.65 -4.84 -28.24
C VAL A 106 -2.84 -5.75 -29.16
N ASN A 107 -1.63 -5.32 -29.50
CA ASN A 107 -0.64 -6.15 -30.16
C ASN A 107 0.44 -6.55 -29.17
N VAL A 108 0.64 -7.86 -29.01
CA VAL A 108 1.71 -8.43 -28.19
C VAL A 108 2.84 -8.86 -29.12
N LEU A 109 4.06 -8.41 -28.83
CA LEU A 109 5.29 -8.86 -29.48
C LEU A 109 6.05 -9.71 -28.45
N ASP A 110 6.30 -10.97 -28.79
CA ASP A 110 6.88 -11.99 -27.89
C ASP A 110 8.23 -12.56 -28.37
N GLY A 111 8.81 -11.99 -29.44
CA GLY A 111 10.06 -12.46 -30.05
C GLY A 111 9.95 -13.72 -30.90
N THR A 112 8.81 -14.41 -30.90
CA THR A 112 8.62 -15.71 -31.60
C THR A 112 7.79 -15.61 -32.88
N ARG A 113 6.98 -14.55 -33.03
CA ARG A 113 6.18 -14.31 -34.23
C ARG A 113 6.94 -13.51 -35.27
N ASP A 114 6.84 -13.95 -36.53
CA ASP A 114 7.36 -13.24 -37.70
C ASP A 114 7.10 -11.73 -37.61
N SER A 115 8.18 -10.97 -37.76
CA SER A 115 8.25 -9.50 -37.81
C SER A 115 7.33 -8.85 -38.88
N MET A 116 6.52 -9.64 -39.59
CA MET A 116 5.70 -9.20 -40.73
C MET A 116 4.31 -8.64 -40.39
N SER A 117 3.81 -8.70 -39.13
CA SER A 117 2.39 -8.42 -38.87
C SER A 117 2.01 -7.04 -38.29
N LEU A 118 2.92 -6.07 -38.15
CA LEU A 118 2.52 -4.70 -37.77
C LEU A 118 2.04 -3.83 -38.94
N GLN A 119 1.59 -4.44 -40.05
CA GLN A 119 0.80 -3.78 -41.08
C GLN A 119 -0.63 -3.51 -40.57
N GLY A 120 -0.79 -2.49 -39.72
CA GLY A 120 -2.10 -2.15 -39.13
C GLY A 120 -2.09 -0.90 -38.26
N ASN A 121 -3.28 -0.45 -37.86
CA ASN A 121 -3.47 0.73 -37.01
C ASN A 121 -3.25 0.37 -35.54
N VAL A 122 -1.99 0.14 -35.14
CA VAL A 122 -1.63 -0.36 -33.81
C VAL A 122 -1.75 0.75 -32.78
N ARG A 123 -2.68 0.60 -31.82
CA ARG A 123 -2.91 1.60 -30.77
C ARG A 123 -2.25 1.25 -29.44
N ARG A 124 -2.08 -0.04 -29.13
CA ARG A 124 -1.49 -0.53 -27.88
C ARG A 124 -0.52 -1.65 -28.14
N LEU A 125 0.65 -1.54 -27.55
CA LEU A 125 1.76 -2.45 -27.77
C LEU A 125 2.22 -3.03 -26.43
N SER A 126 2.38 -4.35 -26.37
CA SER A 126 3.05 -5.02 -25.27
C SER A 126 4.32 -5.66 -25.80
N LEU A 127 5.46 -5.29 -25.21
CA LEU A 127 6.76 -5.89 -25.51
C LEU A 127 7.10 -6.89 -24.43
N GLN A 128 7.07 -8.16 -24.80
CA GLN A 128 7.43 -9.30 -23.97
C GLN A 128 8.59 -10.00 -24.69
N ASP A 129 9.66 -10.35 -24.00
CA ASP A 129 10.69 -11.21 -24.60
C ASP A 129 10.69 -12.51 -23.82
N ARG A 130 10.15 -13.56 -24.46
CA ARG A 130 10.06 -14.90 -23.87
C ARG A 130 11.35 -15.71 -24.10
N ASN A 131 12.28 -15.25 -24.95
CA ASN A 131 13.49 -15.98 -25.32
C ASN A 131 14.74 -15.29 -24.77
N LYS A 132 15.31 -15.83 -23.69
CA LYS A 132 16.56 -15.35 -23.10
C LYS A 132 17.81 -15.57 -23.98
N ASP A 133 17.70 -16.41 -25.02
CA ASP A 133 18.86 -16.99 -25.71
C ASP A 133 19.14 -16.42 -27.11
N HIS A 134 18.31 -15.52 -27.62
CA HIS A 134 18.57 -14.86 -28.91
C HIS A 134 18.94 -13.41 -28.63
N GLN A 135 20.06 -12.94 -29.18
CA GLN A 135 20.30 -11.50 -29.35
C GLN A 135 19.18 -10.96 -30.25
N GLY A 136 18.07 -10.56 -29.64
CA GLY A 136 16.89 -10.08 -30.34
C GLY A 136 17.30 -8.97 -31.28
N THR A 137 17.01 -9.14 -32.58
CA THR A 137 17.25 -8.07 -33.55
C THR A 137 16.47 -6.84 -33.07
N PRO A 138 17.14 -5.68 -32.87
CA PRO A 138 16.46 -4.48 -32.42
C PRO A 138 15.31 -4.14 -33.38
N LEU A 139 14.20 -3.65 -32.82
CA LEU A 139 12.93 -3.28 -33.47
C LEU A 139 13.06 -2.12 -34.49
N ARG A 140 14.03 -2.19 -35.41
CA ARG A 140 14.41 -1.13 -36.35
C ARG A 140 13.40 -0.94 -37.48
N ASN A 141 12.53 -1.91 -37.78
CA ASN A 141 11.72 -1.93 -39.00
C ASN A 141 10.19 -1.77 -38.80
N PHE A 142 9.70 -1.16 -37.72
CA PHE A 142 8.25 -0.89 -37.60
C PHE A 142 7.81 0.38 -38.31
N THR A 143 7.02 0.19 -39.36
CA THR A 143 6.19 1.24 -39.95
C THR A 143 4.91 1.39 -39.11
N GLY A 144 4.51 2.62 -38.76
CA GLY A 144 3.24 2.88 -38.05
C GLY A 144 3.30 3.07 -36.52
N ILE A 145 4.49 3.08 -35.90
CA ILE A 145 4.62 3.29 -34.44
C ILE A 145 4.18 4.69 -33.97
N SER A 146 4.17 5.67 -34.87
CA SER A 146 3.73 7.04 -34.58
C SER A 146 2.28 7.12 -34.09
N ARG A 147 1.44 6.13 -34.42
CA ARG A 147 0.03 6.06 -34.01
C ARG A 147 -0.21 5.31 -32.69
N VAL A 148 0.83 4.73 -32.10
CA VAL A 148 0.75 4.00 -30.84
C VAL A 148 0.44 4.97 -29.69
N ARG A 149 -0.56 4.61 -28.88
CA ARG A 149 -1.03 5.38 -27.73
C ARG A 149 -0.60 4.78 -26.40
N SER A 150 -0.31 3.48 -26.36
CA SER A 150 0.22 2.82 -25.17
C SER A 150 1.29 1.81 -25.52
N ILE A 151 2.36 1.82 -24.75
CA ILE A 151 3.38 0.78 -24.76
C ILE A 151 3.66 0.34 -23.32
N THR A 152 3.64 -0.96 -23.08
CA THR A 152 4.13 -1.58 -21.83
C THR A 152 5.27 -2.51 -22.19
N ILE A 153 6.39 -2.37 -21.48
CA ILE A 153 7.62 -3.10 -21.74
C ILE A 153 7.94 -3.93 -20.51
N PHE A 154 8.07 -5.23 -20.69
CA PHE A 154 8.46 -6.15 -19.62
C PHE A 154 10.00 -6.29 -19.61
N PRO A 155 10.62 -6.54 -18.44
CA PRO A 155 12.07 -6.42 -18.27
C PRO A 155 12.94 -7.13 -19.31
N PRO A 156 12.60 -8.35 -19.80
CA PRO A 156 13.37 -9.01 -20.85
C PRO A 156 13.43 -8.21 -22.17
N ALA A 157 12.40 -7.42 -22.48
CA ALA A 157 12.22 -6.75 -23.77
C ALA A 157 12.71 -5.29 -23.81
N VAL A 158 13.31 -4.77 -22.74
CA VAL A 158 13.76 -3.36 -22.73
C VAL A 158 14.87 -3.09 -23.74
N SER A 159 15.71 -4.08 -24.02
CA SER A 159 16.82 -4.01 -24.98
C SER A 159 16.36 -3.74 -26.42
N ILE A 160 15.15 -4.18 -26.77
CA ILE A 160 14.59 -4.07 -28.11
C ILE A 160 13.71 -2.82 -28.27
N MET A 161 13.59 -1.98 -27.24
CA MET A 161 12.72 -0.81 -27.22
C MET A 161 13.06 0.21 -28.34
N PRO A 162 12.06 0.72 -29.08
CA PRO A 162 12.25 1.81 -30.04
C PRO A 162 12.57 3.15 -29.36
N ALA A 163 13.33 4.02 -30.03
CA ALA A 163 13.58 5.38 -29.56
C ALA A 163 12.28 6.15 -29.28
N LEU A 164 12.21 6.85 -28.14
CA LEU A 164 11.02 7.58 -27.70
C LEU A 164 10.56 8.64 -28.70
N SER A 165 11.48 9.26 -29.43
CA SER A 165 11.18 10.27 -30.47
C SER A 165 10.34 9.74 -31.63
N ARG A 166 10.19 8.41 -31.79
CA ARG A 166 9.36 7.81 -32.85
C ARG A 166 7.86 7.81 -32.52
N PHE A 167 7.49 8.06 -31.27
CA PHE A 167 6.10 8.07 -30.85
C PHE A 167 5.55 9.49 -30.86
N GLU A 168 4.49 9.72 -31.65
CA GLU A 168 3.89 11.06 -31.79
C GLU A 168 2.67 11.25 -30.87
N VAL A 169 1.92 10.18 -30.57
CA VAL A 169 0.63 10.26 -29.83
C VAL A 169 0.57 9.39 -28.58
N LEU A 170 1.73 9.04 -28.01
CA LEU A 170 1.82 8.16 -26.84
C LEU A 170 1.18 8.81 -25.61
N ARG A 171 0.33 8.06 -24.91
CA ARG A 171 -0.34 8.43 -23.66
C ARG A 171 0.16 7.62 -22.47
N VAL A 172 0.49 6.34 -22.68
CA VAL A 172 0.98 5.44 -21.63
C VAL A 172 2.33 4.87 -22.03
N LEU A 173 3.35 5.13 -21.23
CA LEU A 173 4.66 4.49 -21.30
C LEU A 173 4.90 3.81 -19.95
N ASP A 174 4.93 2.49 -19.93
CA ASP A 174 5.32 1.72 -18.75
C ASP A 174 6.57 0.88 -19.03
N MET A 175 7.61 1.15 -18.25
CA MET A 175 8.89 0.43 -18.25
C MET A 175 9.22 -0.06 -16.83
N SER A 176 8.22 -0.18 -15.96
CA SER A 176 8.44 -0.59 -14.57
C SER A 176 9.22 -1.91 -14.49
N ASN A 177 10.17 -1.98 -13.56
CA ASN A 177 11.10 -3.09 -13.34
C ASN A 177 12.11 -3.36 -14.47
N CYS A 178 12.16 -2.53 -15.53
CA CYS A 178 13.20 -2.63 -16.54
C CYS A 178 14.49 -1.95 -16.05
N ASN A 179 15.65 -2.58 -16.18
CA ASN A 179 16.92 -1.98 -15.74
C ASN A 179 17.37 -0.82 -16.65
N LEU A 180 17.18 0.41 -16.15
CA LEU A 180 17.57 1.67 -16.77
C LEU A 180 18.64 2.41 -15.94
N GLY A 181 19.30 1.75 -14.98
CA GLY A 181 20.30 2.37 -14.11
C GLY A 181 21.61 2.73 -14.83
N GLU A 182 22.54 3.35 -14.11
CA GLU A 182 23.81 3.87 -14.67
C GLU A 182 24.68 2.80 -15.36
N SER A 183 24.61 1.56 -14.88
CA SER A 183 25.29 0.42 -15.50
C SER A 183 24.60 -0.10 -16.77
N SER A 184 23.40 0.38 -17.08
CA SER A 184 22.65 0.01 -18.27
C SER A 184 23.03 0.88 -19.46
N SER A 185 23.37 0.25 -20.58
CA SER A 185 23.54 0.92 -21.88
C SER A 185 22.27 1.67 -22.35
N LEU A 186 21.14 1.47 -21.65
CA LEU A 186 19.81 2.02 -21.93
C LEU A 186 19.45 3.23 -21.07
N GLN A 187 20.29 3.67 -20.12
CA GLN A 187 20.08 4.94 -19.40
C GLN A 187 19.89 6.17 -20.35
N PRO A 188 20.55 6.24 -21.53
CA PRO A 188 20.28 7.27 -22.54
C PRO A 188 18.85 7.25 -23.10
N ASN A 189 18.03 6.22 -22.86
CA ASN A 189 16.70 6.09 -23.46
C ASN A 189 15.62 6.99 -22.86
N LEU A 190 15.84 7.60 -21.68
CA LEU A 190 14.98 8.70 -21.22
C LEU A 190 15.28 10.02 -21.94
N LYS A 191 16.39 10.11 -22.69
CA LYS A 191 16.64 11.28 -23.55
C LYS A 191 15.54 11.36 -24.59
N GLY A 192 14.91 12.54 -24.67
CA GLY A 192 13.80 12.77 -25.57
C GLY A 192 12.43 12.41 -25.02
N VAL A 193 12.30 12.01 -23.75
CA VAL A 193 10.99 11.83 -23.10
C VAL A 193 10.08 13.06 -23.26
N GLY A 194 10.66 14.27 -23.28
CA GLY A 194 9.93 15.52 -23.50
C GLY A 194 9.24 15.65 -24.88
N HIS A 195 9.58 14.81 -25.86
CA HIS A 195 8.85 14.79 -27.15
C HIS A 195 7.46 14.16 -27.02
N LEU A 196 7.22 13.38 -25.97
CA LEU A 196 5.97 12.66 -25.74
C LEU A 196 4.89 13.60 -25.17
N ILE A 197 4.60 14.71 -25.85
CA ILE A 197 3.75 15.78 -25.33
C ILE A 197 2.31 15.35 -25.01
N HIS A 198 1.86 14.20 -25.48
CA HIS A 198 0.55 13.61 -25.17
C HIS A 198 0.56 12.62 -24.01
N LEU A 199 1.72 12.40 -23.37
CA LEU A 199 1.90 11.42 -22.31
C LEU A 199 1.07 11.79 -21.08
N ARG A 200 0.40 10.79 -20.53
CA ARG A 200 -0.47 10.85 -19.35
C ARG A 200 0.02 9.95 -18.23
N TYR A 201 0.65 8.82 -18.57
CA TYR A 201 1.25 7.89 -17.61
C TYR A 201 2.70 7.62 -17.99
N LEU A 202 3.59 7.84 -17.03
CA LEU A 202 4.99 7.43 -17.10
C LEU A 202 5.31 6.51 -15.91
N GLY A 203 5.48 5.22 -16.19
CA GLY A 203 5.88 4.20 -15.22
C GLY A 203 7.35 3.86 -15.34
N LEU A 204 8.12 4.22 -14.32
CA LEU A 204 9.56 3.99 -14.19
C LEU A 204 9.89 3.41 -12.82
N SER A 205 8.95 2.70 -12.21
CA SER A 205 9.17 2.17 -10.88
C SER A 205 10.10 0.96 -10.90
N GLY A 206 11.07 0.88 -9.99
CA GLY A 206 12.00 -0.25 -9.93
C GLY A 206 12.97 -0.32 -11.11
N THR A 207 13.24 0.80 -11.77
CA THR A 207 14.12 0.83 -12.95
C THR A 207 15.59 1.08 -12.62
N GLY A 208 15.91 1.39 -11.36
CA GLY A 208 17.27 1.71 -10.91
C GLY A 208 17.77 3.07 -11.39
N ILE A 209 16.88 4.01 -11.75
CA ILE A 209 17.31 5.34 -12.18
C ILE A 209 17.80 6.17 -10.99
N SER A 210 18.91 6.88 -11.17
CA SER A 210 19.45 7.81 -10.18
C SER A 210 18.98 9.26 -10.39
N LYS A 211 18.60 9.62 -11.63
CA LYS A 211 18.14 10.98 -12.00
C LYS A 211 17.01 10.94 -13.03
N LEU A 212 16.15 11.94 -12.97
CA LEU A 212 15.10 12.18 -13.95
C LEU A 212 15.47 13.39 -14.84
N PRO A 213 15.34 13.31 -16.18
CA PRO A 213 15.67 14.42 -17.07
C PRO A 213 14.76 15.63 -16.84
N ALA A 214 15.33 16.85 -16.95
CA ALA A 214 14.58 18.10 -16.77
C ALA A 214 13.46 18.28 -17.82
N GLU A 215 13.60 17.66 -18.99
CA GLU A 215 12.62 17.63 -20.06
C GLU A 215 11.27 17.05 -19.62
N ILE A 216 11.20 16.33 -18.49
CA ILE A 216 9.93 15.84 -17.93
C ILE A 216 8.92 16.98 -17.75
N GLY A 217 9.37 18.18 -17.38
CA GLY A 217 8.48 19.32 -17.18
C GLY A 217 7.80 19.85 -18.44
N THR A 218 8.17 19.35 -19.62
CA THR A 218 7.48 19.66 -20.88
C THR A 218 6.18 18.86 -21.07
N LEU A 219 5.98 17.80 -20.27
CA LEU A 219 4.85 16.88 -20.38
C LEU A 219 3.59 17.44 -19.70
N GLN A 220 3.02 18.50 -20.26
CA GLN A 220 1.89 19.25 -19.66
C GLN A 220 0.61 18.42 -19.47
N PHE A 221 0.49 17.26 -20.13
CA PHE A 221 -0.63 16.33 -20.02
C PHE A 221 -0.39 15.17 -19.06
N LEU A 222 0.78 15.11 -18.39
CA LEU A 222 1.11 14.00 -17.50
C LEU A 222 0.18 14.01 -16.28
N GLU A 223 -0.52 12.90 -16.07
CA GLU A 223 -1.47 12.66 -14.98
C GLU A 223 -0.85 11.76 -13.90
N VAL A 224 0.04 10.83 -14.28
CA VAL A 224 0.66 9.87 -13.37
C VAL A 224 2.16 9.75 -13.66
N LEU A 225 2.95 9.96 -12.61
CA LEU A 225 4.39 9.73 -12.58
C LEU A 225 4.72 8.72 -11.49
N ASP A 226 5.04 7.49 -11.90
CA ASP A 226 5.41 6.40 -10.99
C ASP A 226 6.92 6.14 -11.04
N LEU A 227 7.61 6.56 -9.99
CA LEU A 227 9.06 6.48 -9.78
C LEU A 227 9.40 5.63 -8.54
N GLY A 228 8.47 4.88 -7.98
CA GLY A 228 8.71 4.13 -6.73
C GLY A 228 9.81 3.07 -6.88
N TYR A 229 10.39 2.63 -5.76
CA TYR A 229 11.42 1.59 -5.71
C TYR A 229 12.68 1.91 -6.55
N ASN A 230 13.01 3.19 -6.73
CA ASN A 230 14.29 3.64 -7.28
C ASN A 230 15.16 4.17 -6.13
N HIS A 231 15.92 3.27 -5.52
CA HIS A 231 16.68 3.57 -4.30
C HIS A 231 17.81 4.59 -4.48
N GLU A 232 18.26 4.81 -5.72
CA GLU A 232 19.30 5.77 -6.09
C GLU A 232 18.74 7.16 -6.46
N LEU A 233 17.41 7.32 -6.51
CA LEU A 233 16.77 8.59 -6.84
C LEU A 233 16.60 9.44 -5.58
N ASP A 234 17.40 10.49 -5.47
CA ASP A 234 17.43 11.39 -4.30
C ASP A 234 16.71 12.73 -4.50
N GLU A 235 16.51 13.16 -5.76
CA GLU A 235 15.89 14.44 -6.09
C GLU A 235 14.97 14.36 -7.31
N LEU A 236 14.01 15.28 -7.39
CA LEU A 236 13.21 15.52 -8.58
C LEU A 236 13.72 16.80 -9.26
N PRO A 237 13.80 16.86 -10.60
CA PRO A 237 14.15 18.09 -11.28
C PRO A 237 13.10 19.17 -10.98
N SER A 238 13.54 20.42 -10.80
CA SER A 238 12.66 21.54 -10.46
C SER A 238 11.52 21.75 -11.48
N THR A 239 11.73 21.30 -12.73
CA THR A 239 10.75 21.35 -13.81
C THR A 239 9.51 20.47 -13.58
N VAL A 240 9.52 19.54 -12.61
CA VAL A 240 8.33 18.80 -12.17
C VAL A 240 7.22 19.75 -11.74
N CYS A 241 7.54 20.95 -11.24
CA CYS A 241 6.57 21.98 -10.89
C CYS A 241 5.66 22.41 -12.06
N ASN A 242 6.07 22.16 -13.31
CA ASN A 242 5.29 22.48 -14.51
C ASN A 242 4.16 21.46 -14.80
N LEU A 243 4.15 20.32 -14.12
CA LEU A 243 3.19 19.22 -14.33
C LEU A 243 1.85 19.49 -13.63
N ARG A 244 1.15 20.56 -14.07
CA ARG A 244 -0.08 21.05 -13.41
C ARG A 244 -1.26 20.07 -13.45
N ARG A 245 -1.21 19.05 -14.32
CA ARG A 245 -2.23 17.99 -14.45
C ARG A 245 -1.87 16.72 -13.68
N LEU A 246 -0.74 16.70 -12.99
CA LEU A 246 -0.29 15.53 -12.25
C LEU A 246 -1.27 15.23 -11.11
N ILE A 247 -1.84 14.03 -11.13
CA ILE A 247 -2.82 13.51 -10.18
C ILE A 247 -2.12 12.58 -9.19
N CYS A 248 -1.16 11.78 -9.67
CA CYS A 248 -0.41 10.83 -8.86
C CYS A 248 1.10 11.01 -9.05
N LEU A 249 1.79 11.27 -7.94
CA LEU A 249 3.25 11.22 -7.84
C LEU A 249 3.64 10.13 -6.84
N ASN A 250 4.24 9.05 -7.34
CA ASN A 250 4.71 7.95 -6.50
C ASN A 250 6.24 7.88 -6.53
N VAL A 251 6.87 8.19 -5.40
CA VAL A 251 8.33 8.06 -5.15
C VAL A 251 8.59 7.15 -3.94
N LEU A 252 7.68 6.19 -3.68
CA LEU A 252 7.74 5.27 -2.55
C LEU A 252 9.06 4.49 -2.50
N ASN A 253 9.63 4.31 -1.31
CA ASN A 253 10.93 3.66 -1.06
C ASN A 253 12.14 4.35 -1.71
N ASN A 254 11.98 5.60 -2.13
CA ASN A 254 13.08 6.48 -2.48
C ASN A 254 13.46 7.36 -1.28
N LYS A 255 14.53 8.14 -1.40
CA LYS A 255 14.94 9.17 -0.44
C LYS A 255 14.66 10.58 -0.98
N VAL A 256 13.72 10.68 -1.92
CA VAL A 256 13.45 11.89 -2.70
C VAL A 256 13.11 13.07 -1.79
N VAL A 257 13.98 14.08 -1.81
CA VAL A 257 13.70 15.40 -1.26
C VAL A 257 13.20 16.30 -2.40
N PRO A 258 11.93 16.76 -2.36
CA PRO A 258 11.46 17.74 -3.32
C PRO A 258 12.28 19.04 -3.20
N THR A 259 12.72 19.60 -4.32
CA THR A 259 13.25 20.97 -4.31
C THR A 259 12.13 21.94 -3.90
N PRO A 260 12.41 22.95 -3.05
CA PRO A 260 11.43 23.99 -2.73
C PRO A 260 10.83 24.63 -3.99
N GLY A 261 9.52 24.85 -3.96
CA GLY A 261 8.69 25.34 -5.05
C GLY A 261 8.13 24.24 -5.96
N VAL A 262 8.65 23.01 -5.89
CA VAL A 262 8.17 21.92 -6.75
C VAL A 262 6.73 21.55 -6.43
N LEU A 263 6.36 21.44 -5.15
CA LEU A 263 5.03 21.00 -4.76
C LEU A 263 3.99 22.12 -4.90
N GLN A 264 4.41 23.38 -4.80
CA GLN A 264 3.53 24.56 -4.85
C GLN A 264 2.60 24.59 -6.08
N ASN A 265 3.07 24.10 -7.23
CA ASN A 265 2.34 24.19 -8.50
C ASN A 265 1.58 22.91 -8.88
N LEU A 266 1.64 21.86 -8.06
CA LEU A 266 1.03 20.55 -8.35
C LEU A 266 -0.43 20.48 -7.88
N THR A 267 -1.24 21.45 -8.29
CA THR A 267 -2.60 21.70 -7.75
C THR A 267 -3.62 20.60 -8.05
N SER A 268 -3.33 19.70 -9.00
CA SER A 268 -4.19 18.56 -9.37
C SER A 268 -3.91 17.29 -8.57
N ILE A 269 -2.87 17.26 -7.72
CA ILE A 269 -2.45 16.04 -7.03
C ILE A 269 -3.56 15.54 -6.08
N GLU A 270 -3.90 14.25 -6.24
CA GLU A 270 -4.76 13.50 -5.33
C GLU A 270 -3.97 12.43 -4.55
N VAL A 271 -2.87 11.93 -5.12
CA VAL A 271 -2.02 10.89 -4.51
C VAL A 271 -0.55 11.30 -4.53
N LEU A 272 0.03 11.45 -3.34
CA LEU A 272 1.45 11.75 -3.13
C LEU A 272 2.06 10.71 -2.19
N ARG A 273 3.06 9.96 -2.65
CA ARG A 273 3.65 8.87 -1.87
C ARG A 273 5.17 8.92 -1.88
N GLY A 274 5.78 8.78 -0.70
CA GLY A 274 7.21 8.51 -0.52
C GLY A 274 8.13 9.73 -0.47
N ILE A 275 7.58 10.94 -0.35
CA ILE A 275 8.43 12.13 -0.25
C ILE A 275 9.13 12.18 1.12
N LEU A 276 10.38 12.64 1.12
CA LEU A 276 11.13 12.96 2.32
C LEU A 276 10.97 14.45 2.62
N VAL A 277 10.27 14.78 3.71
CA VAL A 277 10.09 16.15 4.18
C VAL A 277 11.32 16.51 5.02
N SER A 278 12.15 17.39 4.47
CA SER A 278 13.45 17.76 5.05
C SER A 278 13.56 19.23 5.44
N LEU A 279 12.59 20.07 5.03
CA LEU A 279 12.57 21.50 5.30
C LEU A 279 11.14 21.94 5.61
N ASN A 280 10.98 22.93 6.49
CA ASN A 280 9.68 23.53 6.81
C ASN A 280 8.97 24.09 5.56
N ILE A 281 9.71 24.66 4.59
CA ILE A 281 9.11 25.15 3.34
C ILE A 281 8.43 24.03 2.53
N ILE A 282 9.02 22.83 2.50
CA ILE A 282 8.42 21.66 1.83
C ILE A 282 7.16 21.23 2.59
N ALA A 283 7.21 21.23 3.93
CA ALA A 283 6.05 20.96 4.77
C ALA A 283 4.90 21.95 4.48
N GLN A 284 5.20 23.25 4.37
CA GLN A 284 4.25 24.31 4.05
C GLN A 284 3.64 24.16 2.65
N GLU A 285 4.44 23.77 1.66
CA GLU A 285 3.95 23.55 0.30
C GLU A 285 2.91 22.43 0.20
N LEU A 286 2.98 21.41 1.07
CA LEU A 286 1.96 20.37 1.13
C LEU A 286 0.57 20.95 1.38
N GLY A 287 0.47 22.02 2.17
CA GLY A 287 -0.80 22.70 2.48
C GLY A 287 -1.48 23.32 1.26
N ASN A 288 -0.77 23.49 0.13
CA ASN A 288 -1.34 24.01 -1.13
C ASN A 288 -2.03 22.92 -1.97
N LEU A 289 -1.86 21.64 -1.62
CA LEU A 289 -2.38 20.50 -2.37
C LEU A 289 -3.85 20.23 -2.01
N ALA A 290 -4.74 21.18 -2.31
CA ALA A 290 -6.14 21.16 -1.86
C ALA A 290 -6.95 19.91 -2.29
N ARG A 291 -6.51 19.20 -3.34
CA ARG A 291 -7.16 17.98 -3.84
C ARG A 291 -6.58 16.68 -3.25
N LEU A 292 -5.58 16.78 -2.39
CA LEU A 292 -4.86 15.61 -1.86
C LEU A 292 -5.78 14.71 -1.05
N ARG A 293 -5.81 13.43 -1.42
CA ARG A 293 -6.59 12.37 -0.78
C ARG A 293 -5.70 11.34 -0.11
N GLN A 294 -4.55 11.04 -0.69
CA GLN A 294 -3.60 10.09 -0.13
C GLN A 294 -2.24 10.73 0.01
N LEU A 295 -1.74 10.75 1.23
CA LEU A 295 -0.43 11.27 1.58
C LEU A 295 0.38 10.19 2.29
N ARG A 296 1.54 9.84 1.76
CA ARG A 296 2.57 9.07 2.45
C ARG A 296 3.88 9.83 2.45
N ILE A 297 4.39 10.15 3.63
CA ILE A 297 5.62 10.92 3.81
C ILE A 297 6.58 10.22 4.77
N ARG A 298 7.83 10.66 4.76
CA ARG A 298 8.83 10.40 5.80
C ARG A 298 9.45 11.74 6.21
N PHE A 299 9.84 11.88 7.47
CA PHE A 299 10.63 13.03 7.93
C PHE A 299 12.13 12.75 7.84
N LYS A 300 12.93 13.78 7.55
CA LYS A 300 14.39 13.65 7.52
C LYS A 300 14.97 13.59 8.94
N ASP A 301 14.49 14.45 9.82
CA ASP A 301 14.96 14.64 11.17
C ASP A 301 13.84 15.05 12.12
N ASP A 302 14.12 14.94 13.41
CA ASP A 302 13.22 15.25 14.52
C ASP A 302 13.18 16.78 14.77
N SER A 303 12.77 17.55 13.77
CA SER A 303 12.67 19.02 13.87
C SER A 303 11.26 19.47 14.25
N LEU A 304 11.12 20.09 15.43
CA LEU A 304 9.84 20.62 15.92
C LEU A 304 9.23 21.65 14.96
N ASP A 305 10.03 22.61 14.46
CA ASP A 305 9.59 23.61 13.47
C ASP A 305 9.02 22.96 12.21
N LEU A 306 9.58 21.83 11.81
CA LEU A 306 9.15 21.07 10.64
C LEU A 306 7.82 20.35 10.92
N TYR A 307 7.65 19.77 12.11
CA TYR A 307 6.38 19.17 12.54
C TYR A 307 5.27 20.20 12.65
N GLU A 308 5.53 21.36 13.26
CA GLU A 308 4.56 22.45 13.35
C GLU A 308 4.13 22.93 11.96
N GLY A 309 5.09 23.13 11.06
CA GLY A 309 4.83 23.49 9.66
C GLY A 309 3.98 22.46 8.93
N PHE A 310 4.25 21.18 9.16
CA PHE A 310 3.49 20.07 8.59
C PHE A 310 2.05 20.00 9.14
N VAL A 311 1.89 20.06 10.46
CA VAL A 311 0.57 20.01 11.11
C VAL A 311 -0.29 21.20 10.68
N LYS A 312 0.28 22.41 10.61
CA LYS A 312 -0.40 23.59 10.06
C LYS A 312 -0.86 23.36 8.61
N SER A 313 -0.05 22.67 7.82
CA SER A 313 -0.36 22.35 6.42
C SER A 313 -1.47 21.31 6.31
N LEU A 314 -1.48 20.28 7.18
CA LEU A 314 -2.58 19.31 7.24
C LEU A 314 -3.94 19.95 7.50
N CYS A 315 -4.00 21.05 8.26
CA CYS A 315 -5.26 21.79 8.48
C CYS A 315 -5.86 22.39 7.20
N ASN A 316 -5.05 22.59 6.15
CA ASN A 316 -5.53 23.04 4.85
C ASN A 316 -6.02 21.88 3.97
N LEU A 317 -5.70 20.64 4.32
CA LEU A 317 -5.97 19.45 3.52
C LEU A 317 -7.30 18.78 3.91
N ARG A 318 -8.40 19.32 3.37
CA ARG A 318 -9.77 18.95 3.75
C ARG A 318 -10.31 17.65 3.16
N HIS A 319 -9.59 17.06 2.21
CA HIS A 319 -10.02 15.86 1.48
C HIS A 319 -9.13 14.63 1.73
N VAL A 320 -8.23 14.70 2.72
CA VAL A 320 -7.35 13.57 3.04
C VAL A 320 -8.17 12.40 3.56
N GLU A 321 -7.98 11.26 2.92
CA GLU A 321 -8.63 9.99 3.19
C GLU A 321 -7.67 8.95 3.75
N ARG A 322 -6.39 9.03 3.34
CA ARG A 322 -5.31 8.16 3.80
C ARG A 322 -4.09 8.98 4.14
N LEU A 323 -3.66 8.92 5.40
CA LEU A 323 -2.43 9.52 5.86
C LEU A 323 -1.51 8.43 6.39
N ARG A 324 -0.31 8.35 5.81
CA ARG A 324 0.77 7.45 6.25
C ARG A 324 2.03 8.24 6.56
N ILE A 325 2.60 8.04 7.74
CA ILE A 325 3.83 8.70 8.17
C ILE A 325 4.84 7.61 8.49
N ASP A 326 5.84 7.46 7.62
CA ASP A 326 6.93 6.51 7.76
C ASP A 326 8.00 7.08 8.69
N ARG A 327 8.60 6.21 9.52
CA ARG A 327 9.70 6.55 10.43
C ARG A 327 11.04 6.62 9.70
N ASN A 328 11.94 7.49 10.14
CA ASN A 328 13.35 7.45 9.78
C ASN A 328 14.20 6.69 10.82
N SER A 329 15.31 6.09 10.41
CA SER A 329 16.21 5.40 11.35
C SER A 329 16.78 6.39 12.37
N GLY A 330 16.55 6.15 13.67
CA GLY A 330 17.08 6.96 14.78
C GLY A 330 16.09 7.94 15.41
N GLU A 331 14.89 8.08 14.86
CA GLU A 331 13.86 9.00 15.35
C GLU A 331 13.30 8.54 16.69
N THR A 332 13.28 9.44 17.68
CA THR A 332 12.82 9.16 19.06
C THR A 332 11.81 10.16 19.58
N SER A 333 11.57 11.27 18.87
CA SER A 333 10.59 12.28 19.29
C SER A 333 9.15 11.78 19.22
N PHE A 334 8.37 12.12 20.26
CA PHE A 334 6.93 11.88 20.36
C PHE A 334 6.08 13.10 19.98
N GLU A 335 6.72 14.24 19.70
CA GLU A 335 6.10 15.57 19.62
C GLU A 335 5.08 15.70 18.48
N LEU A 336 5.34 15.05 17.34
CA LEU A 336 4.46 15.13 16.17
C LEU A 336 3.01 14.71 16.52
N MET A 337 2.85 13.65 17.31
CA MET A 337 1.51 13.17 17.66
C MET A 337 0.81 14.10 18.64
N ASP A 338 1.54 14.69 19.58
CA ASP A 338 0.98 15.69 20.49
C ASP A 338 0.49 16.92 19.69
N LEU A 339 1.31 17.43 18.76
CA LEU A 339 0.92 18.51 17.85
C LEU A 339 -0.30 18.14 16.98
N LEU A 340 -0.36 16.91 16.47
CA LEU A 340 -1.51 16.42 15.71
C LEU A 340 -2.78 16.39 16.56
N GLY A 341 -2.69 16.01 17.83
CA GLY A 341 -3.81 16.06 18.79
C GLY A 341 -4.27 17.47 19.12
N GLU A 342 -3.32 18.38 19.28
CA GLU A 342 -3.55 19.75 19.73
C GLU A 342 -3.97 20.70 18.61
N HIS A 343 -3.54 20.48 17.37
CA HIS A 343 -3.70 21.48 16.31
C HIS A 343 -4.38 20.97 15.05
N TRP A 344 -4.45 19.65 14.85
CA TRP A 344 -5.12 19.07 13.70
C TRP A 344 -6.43 18.40 14.09
N VAL A 345 -7.43 18.55 13.23
CA VAL A 345 -8.69 17.84 13.29
C VAL A 345 -8.81 17.03 12.00
N PRO A 346 -8.81 15.69 12.07
CA PRO A 346 -8.86 14.89 10.86
C PRO A 346 -10.16 15.11 10.09
N PRO A 347 -10.12 15.19 8.75
CA PRO A 347 -11.33 15.24 7.95
C PRO A 347 -12.21 14.01 8.18
N VAL A 348 -13.54 14.17 8.15
CA VAL A 348 -14.50 13.06 8.33
C VAL A 348 -14.34 11.93 7.31
N HIS A 349 -13.67 12.18 6.19
CA HIS A 349 -13.40 11.20 5.13
C HIS A 349 -12.15 10.35 5.40
N LEU A 350 -11.39 10.65 6.47
CA LEU A 350 -10.21 9.89 6.85
C LEU A 350 -10.61 8.46 7.22
N HIS A 351 -10.22 7.50 6.39
CA HIS A 351 -10.50 6.08 6.63
C HIS A 351 -9.24 5.27 6.91
N GLU A 352 -8.05 5.84 6.67
CA GLU A 352 -6.78 5.22 7.03
C GLU A 352 -5.83 6.23 7.68
N PHE A 353 -5.38 5.91 8.90
CA PHE A 353 -4.27 6.59 9.56
C PHE A 353 -3.21 5.56 9.97
N VAL A 354 -1.99 5.74 9.46
CA VAL A 354 -0.84 4.89 9.77
C VAL A 354 0.32 5.76 10.17
N SER A 355 0.91 5.49 11.32
CA SER A 355 2.14 6.14 11.77
C SER A 355 3.11 5.09 12.27
N TRP A 356 4.32 5.12 11.71
CA TRP A 356 5.46 4.36 12.21
C TRP A 356 6.30 5.17 13.22
N MET A 357 5.93 6.42 13.45
CA MET A 357 6.61 7.34 14.35
C MET A 357 6.43 6.91 15.82
N PRO A 358 7.42 7.19 16.69
CA PRO A 358 7.18 7.21 18.12
C PRO A 358 5.97 8.10 18.42
N SER A 359 5.01 7.59 19.19
CA SER A 359 3.70 8.19 19.32
C SER A 359 3.13 8.10 20.73
N GLN A 360 2.26 9.05 21.04
CA GLN A 360 1.35 8.97 22.18
C GLN A 360 -0.09 8.87 21.64
N LEU A 361 -0.99 8.23 22.39
CA LEU A 361 -2.41 8.17 22.04
C LEU A 361 -3.16 9.47 22.40
N SER A 362 -2.46 10.46 22.95
CA SER A 362 -2.92 11.84 23.19
C SER A 362 -3.62 12.43 21.96
N ALA A 363 -3.11 12.16 20.76
CA ALA A 363 -3.72 12.61 19.51
C ALA A 363 -5.14 12.08 19.32
N LEU A 364 -5.32 10.76 19.47
CA LEU A 364 -6.63 10.11 19.33
C LEU A 364 -7.60 10.63 20.37
N ARG A 365 -7.15 10.76 21.62
CA ARG A 365 -7.95 11.36 22.71
C ARG A 365 -8.36 12.78 22.37
N GLY A 366 -7.43 13.59 21.86
CA GLY A 366 -7.67 14.96 21.43
C GLY A 366 -8.71 15.07 20.33
N TRP A 367 -8.62 14.22 19.30
CA TRP A 367 -9.59 14.19 18.20
C TRP A 367 -10.98 13.78 18.67
N ILE A 368 -11.08 12.73 19.48
CA ILE A 368 -12.35 12.19 19.96
C ILE A 368 -13.02 13.13 20.96
N LYS A 369 -12.24 13.75 21.86
CA LYS A 369 -12.73 14.74 22.83
C LYS A 369 -13.30 15.98 22.12
N ARG A 370 -12.76 16.35 20.96
CA ARG A 370 -13.26 17.48 20.16
C ARG A 370 -14.57 17.13 19.48
N ASP A 371 -14.57 16.08 18.66
CA ASP A 371 -15.78 15.52 18.07
C ASP A 371 -15.48 14.09 17.54
N PRO A 372 -16.13 13.05 18.08
CA PRO A 372 -15.93 11.66 17.64
C PRO A 372 -16.38 11.42 16.18
N SER A 373 -17.21 12.28 15.60
CA SER A 373 -17.68 12.16 14.22
C SER A 373 -16.54 12.17 13.20
N HIS A 374 -15.42 12.81 13.52
CA HIS A 374 -14.21 12.86 12.67
C HIS A 374 -13.57 11.50 12.42
N LEU A 375 -13.75 10.54 13.33
CA LEU A 375 -13.19 9.18 13.19
C LEU A 375 -14.25 8.15 12.82
N SER A 376 -15.48 8.57 12.50
CA SER A 376 -16.60 7.68 12.18
C SER A 376 -16.34 6.78 10.97
N ASN A 377 -15.53 7.23 10.02
CA ASN A 377 -15.14 6.46 8.82
C ASN A 377 -13.77 5.78 8.95
N LEU A 378 -13.08 5.93 10.09
CA LEU A 378 -11.76 5.34 10.28
C LEU A 378 -11.86 3.81 10.25
N SER A 379 -11.32 3.22 9.18
CA SER A 379 -11.36 1.77 8.94
C SER A 379 -10.04 1.09 9.29
N LYS A 380 -8.93 1.83 9.27
CA LYS A 380 -7.59 1.31 9.55
C LYS A 380 -6.80 2.29 10.40
N LEU A 381 -6.33 1.79 11.54
CA LEU A 381 -5.46 2.51 12.46
C LEU A 381 -4.21 1.65 12.73
N ILE A 382 -3.03 2.17 12.43
CA ILE A 382 -1.76 1.49 12.73
C ILE A 382 -0.82 2.49 13.40
N LEU A 383 -0.36 2.15 14.60
CA LEU A 383 0.60 2.91 15.41
C LEU A 383 1.65 1.96 15.98
N THR A 384 2.85 1.94 15.41
CA THR A 384 3.83 0.86 15.72
C THR A 384 4.83 1.19 16.83
N ALA A 385 4.78 2.39 17.40
CA ALA A 385 5.73 2.82 18.43
C ALA A 385 5.03 3.70 19.48
N VAL A 386 3.96 3.18 20.08
CA VAL A 386 3.18 3.90 21.09
C VAL A 386 3.90 3.86 22.43
N LYS A 387 4.04 4.99 23.11
CA LYS A 387 4.68 5.05 24.44
C LYS A 387 3.89 4.24 25.47
N GLU A 388 2.62 4.57 25.65
CA GLU A 388 1.75 3.98 26.66
C GLU A 388 0.36 3.69 26.06
N VAL A 389 -0.25 2.59 26.50
CA VAL A 389 -1.63 2.20 26.20
C VAL A 389 -2.35 1.97 27.53
N GLN A 390 -3.41 2.74 27.77
CA GLN A 390 -4.26 2.61 28.94
C GLN A 390 -5.59 1.93 28.60
N GLN A 391 -6.29 1.41 29.61
CA GLN A 391 -7.60 0.78 29.41
C GLN A 391 -8.61 1.74 28.75
N GLU A 392 -8.59 3.01 29.14
CA GLU A 392 -9.44 4.04 28.53
C GLU A 392 -9.19 4.19 27.03
N ASP A 393 -7.93 4.05 26.57
CA ASP A 393 -7.61 4.09 25.13
C ASP A 393 -8.23 2.93 24.38
N VAL A 394 -8.13 1.72 24.95
CA VAL A 394 -8.69 0.51 24.35
C VAL A 394 -10.22 0.62 24.23
N GLU A 395 -10.88 1.19 25.24
CA GLU A 395 -12.33 1.42 25.23
C GLU A 395 -12.73 2.47 24.20
N ILE A 396 -11.99 3.57 24.12
CA ILE A 396 -12.18 4.63 23.13
C ILE A 396 -12.04 4.10 21.69
N ILE A 397 -10.94 3.39 21.40
CA ILE A 397 -10.68 2.82 20.07
C ILE A 397 -11.69 1.71 19.78
N GLY A 398 -12.05 0.92 20.80
CA GLY A 398 -13.08 -0.12 20.72
C GLY A 398 -14.46 0.43 20.36
N GLY A 399 -14.76 1.69 20.68
CA GLY A 399 -16.00 2.37 20.30
C GLY A 399 -16.09 2.81 18.83
N LEU A 400 -15.00 2.73 18.06
CA LEU A 400 -14.98 3.17 16.66
C LEU A 400 -15.76 2.20 15.75
N LEU A 401 -16.88 2.68 15.21
CA LEU A 401 -17.88 1.86 14.52
C LEU A 401 -17.43 1.28 13.18
N SER A 402 -16.50 1.95 12.49
CA SER A 402 -16.01 1.53 11.17
C SER A 402 -14.65 0.83 11.21
N LEU A 403 -14.03 0.70 12.38
CA LEU A 403 -12.67 0.19 12.50
C LEU A 403 -12.63 -1.32 12.19
N ARG A 404 -11.88 -1.67 11.14
CA ARG A 404 -11.73 -3.04 10.65
C ARG A 404 -10.33 -3.59 10.85
N ARG A 405 -9.33 -2.71 10.96
CA ARG A 405 -7.95 -3.08 11.22
C ARG A 405 -7.35 -2.18 12.28
N LEU A 406 -6.75 -2.81 13.27
CA LEU A 406 -5.97 -2.16 14.31
C LEU A 406 -4.61 -2.83 14.40
N TRP A 407 -3.56 -2.03 14.45
CA TRP A 407 -2.25 -2.48 14.93
C TRP A 407 -1.69 -1.42 15.87
N ILE A 408 -1.58 -1.76 17.15
CA ILE A 408 -0.88 -0.95 18.14
C ILE A 408 0.25 -1.78 18.73
N ALA A 409 1.47 -1.27 18.60
CA ALA A 409 2.63 -1.81 19.30
C ALA A 409 3.16 -0.76 20.27
N SER A 410 3.19 -1.11 21.56
CA SER A 410 3.73 -0.27 22.61
C SER A 410 5.20 -0.55 22.88
N THR A 411 5.92 0.49 23.28
CA THR A 411 7.37 0.48 23.51
C THR A 411 7.75 0.68 24.98
N HIS A 412 6.84 1.14 25.85
CA HIS A 412 7.11 1.48 27.26
C HIS A 412 5.96 1.00 28.19
N GLN A 413 5.97 1.46 29.45
CA GLN A 413 4.98 1.16 30.49
C GLN A 413 3.55 1.30 29.95
N THR A 414 2.81 0.20 30.02
CA THR A 414 1.38 0.10 29.68
C THR A 414 0.60 -0.25 30.93
N SER A 415 -0.73 -0.11 30.89
CA SER A 415 -1.57 -0.67 31.96
C SER A 415 -1.32 -2.18 32.08
N ARG A 416 -1.07 -2.66 33.31
CA ARG A 416 -0.73 -4.07 33.59
C ARG A 416 -1.78 -5.05 33.07
N LEU A 417 -3.04 -4.64 33.08
CA LEU A 417 -4.16 -5.39 32.54
C LEU A 417 -4.94 -4.53 31.53
N LEU A 418 -5.09 -5.06 30.32
CA LEU A 418 -5.97 -4.51 29.28
C LEU A 418 -7.08 -5.52 28.99
N VAL A 419 -8.33 -5.06 29.03
CA VAL A 419 -9.52 -5.89 28.83
C VAL A 419 -10.22 -5.46 27.54
N ILE A 420 -10.34 -6.40 26.60
CA ILE A 420 -11.17 -6.24 25.41
C ILE A 420 -12.60 -6.60 25.78
N ARG A 421 -13.44 -5.57 25.91
CA ARG A 421 -14.85 -5.70 26.31
C ARG A 421 -15.69 -6.39 25.25
N ALA A 422 -16.79 -7.04 25.66
CA ALA A 422 -17.72 -7.74 24.76
C ALA A 422 -18.30 -6.84 23.64
N ASP A 423 -18.53 -5.56 23.93
CA ASP A 423 -19.12 -4.61 22.99
C ASP A 423 -18.11 -3.83 22.14
N GLY A 424 -16.82 -3.99 22.43
CA GLY A 424 -15.75 -3.29 21.73
C GLY A 424 -15.43 -3.91 20.37
N PHE A 425 -14.93 -3.09 19.44
CA PHE A 425 -14.32 -3.54 18.19
C PHE A 425 -15.28 -4.36 17.29
N ARG A 426 -16.55 -3.98 17.22
CA ARG A 426 -17.64 -4.74 16.57
C ARG A 426 -17.41 -5.07 15.09
N CYS A 427 -16.68 -4.23 14.37
CA CYS A 427 -16.40 -4.39 12.93
C CYS A 427 -14.99 -4.92 12.62
N MET A 428 -14.22 -5.26 13.66
CA MET A 428 -12.82 -5.64 13.54
C MET A 428 -12.68 -6.95 12.75
N LEU A 429 -11.76 -6.96 11.80
CA LEU A 429 -11.36 -8.14 11.02
C LEU A 429 -9.93 -8.58 11.35
N ASP A 430 -9.08 -7.61 11.68
CA ASP A 430 -7.64 -7.79 11.88
C ASP A 430 -7.20 -6.97 13.09
N PHE A 431 -6.96 -7.65 14.21
CA PHE A 431 -6.66 -7.03 15.49
C PHE A 431 -5.24 -7.36 15.92
N GLU A 432 -4.41 -6.35 16.10
CA GLU A 432 -3.08 -6.48 16.65
C GLU A 432 -2.85 -5.48 17.80
N LEU A 433 -2.57 -6.00 18.99
CA LEU A 433 -2.25 -5.21 20.18
C LEU A 433 -1.09 -5.85 20.95
N VAL A 434 0.11 -5.30 20.78
CA VAL A 434 1.34 -5.81 21.39
C VAL A 434 1.87 -4.78 22.38
N CYS A 435 1.78 -5.09 23.67
CA CYS A 435 2.13 -4.19 24.79
C CYS A 435 3.38 -4.61 25.56
N GLY A 436 4.16 -5.56 25.02
CA GLY A 436 5.42 -6.02 25.62
C GLY A 436 5.23 -6.82 26.90
N SER A 437 6.29 -6.87 27.73
CA SER A 437 6.31 -7.60 29.01
C SER A 437 5.52 -6.95 30.14
N ALA A 438 5.07 -5.71 29.95
CA ALA A 438 4.45 -4.90 30.99
C ALA A 438 2.93 -5.10 31.13
N ALA A 439 2.29 -5.87 30.24
CA ALA A 439 0.84 -6.04 30.22
C ALA A 439 0.38 -7.47 29.90
N GLN A 440 -0.79 -7.81 30.40
CA GLN A 440 -1.60 -8.94 29.93
C GLN A 440 -2.88 -8.42 29.25
N ILE A 441 -3.30 -9.10 28.19
CA ILE A 441 -4.51 -8.76 27.43
C ILE A 441 -5.53 -9.88 27.62
N MET A 442 -6.71 -9.51 28.13
CA MET A 442 -7.83 -10.43 28.35
C MET A 442 -9.01 -10.10 27.43
N PHE A 443 -9.76 -11.12 27.05
CA PHE A 443 -10.92 -11.00 26.19
C PHE A 443 -12.19 -11.39 26.96
N GLU A 444 -13.11 -10.44 27.16
CA GLU A 444 -14.43 -10.75 27.71
C GLU A 444 -15.25 -11.57 26.70
N SER A 445 -16.16 -12.41 27.19
CA SER A 445 -17.06 -13.19 26.34
C SER A 445 -17.84 -12.29 25.38
N GLY A 446 -17.65 -12.49 24.07
CA GLY A 446 -18.28 -11.69 23.01
C GLY A 446 -17.35 -10.64 22.38
N ALA A 447 -16.14 -10.47 22.91
CA ALA A 447 -15.13 -9.57 22.35
C ALA A 447 -14.79 -9.94 20.89
N LEU A 448 -14.47 -8.92 20.08
CA LEU A 448 -14.01 -9.07 18.70
C LEU A 448 -14.88 -10.05 17.86
N PRO A 449 -16.20 -9.85 17.79
CA PRO A 449 -17.13 -10.84 17.26
C PRO A 449 -16.90 -11.21 15.79
N ARG A 450 -16.20 -10.36 15.03
CA ARG A 450 -15.93 -10.52 13.59
C ARG A 450 -14.45 -10.70 13.25
N ALA A 451 -13.57 -10.75 14.24
CA ALA A 451 -12.13 -10.79 13.98
C ALA A 451 -11.75 -12.14 13.33
N GLU A 452 -11.02 -12.05 12.22
CA GLU A 452 -10.53 -13.21 11.48
C GLU A 452 -9.08 -13.53 11.80
N ARG A 453 -8.29 -12.49 12.11
CA ARG A 453 -6.89 -12.52 12.56
C ARG A 453 -6.78 -11.75 13.88
N VAL A 454 -6.12 -12.35 14.87
CA VAL A 454 -5.89 -11.75 16.19
C VAL A 454 -4.43 -11.97 16.59
N GLU A 455 -3.78 -10.90 17.02
CA GLU A 455 -2.38 -10.90 17.41
C GLU A 455 -2.22 -10.06 18.67
N PHE A 456 -1.64 -10.63 19.72
CA PHE A 456 -1.54 -9.93 21.00
C PHE A 456 -0.36 -10.41 21.86
N SER A 457 -0.02 -9.65 22.89
CA SER A 457 1.05 -9.99 23.83
C SER A 457 0.56 -10.48 25.19
N LEU A 458 1.36 -11.33 25.82
CA LEU A 458 1.21 -11.77 27.21
C LEU A 458 2.52 -11.56 27.97
N GLY A 459 2.53 -10.68 28.97
CA GLY A 459 3.59 -10.60 29.97
C GLY A 459 3.39 -11.65 31.07
N VAL A 460 4.23 -12.70 31.09
CA VAL A 460 4.09 -13.85 32.01
C VAL A 460 4.17 -13.43 33.47
N ARG A 461 5.19 -12.62 33.80
CA ARG A 461 5.42 -12.12 35.16
C ARG A 461 4.25 -11.26 35.65
N VAL A 462 3.78 -10.34 34.80
CA VAL A 462 2.66 -9.44 35.13
C VAL A 462 1.38 -10.24 35.35
N ALA A 463 1.10 -11.22 34.50
CA ALA A 463 -0.06 -12.10 34.66
C ALA A 463 -0.05 -12.83 36.01
N LYS A 464 1.09 -13.39 36.43
CA LYS A 464 1.24 -14.05 37.74
C LYS A 464 1.08 -13.08 38.91
N GLU A 465 1.77 -11.93 38.86
CA GLU A 465 1.70 -10.90 39.90
C GLU A 465 0.28 -10.35 40.08
N ASP A 466 -0.50 -10.28 38.99
CA ASP A 466 -1.90 -9.84 39.01
C ASP A 466 -2.88 -10.98 39.36
N GLY A 467 -2.39 -12.17 39.71
CA GLY A 467 -3.19 -13.31 40.16
C GLY A 467 -3.74 -14.23 39.05
N ASN A 468 -3.40 -14.00 37.78
CA ASN A 468 -3.77 -14.86 36.66
C ASN A 468 -2.83 -16.07 36.55
N CYS A 469 -2.82 -16.92 37.57
CA CYS A 469 -1.89 -18.06 37.65
C CYS A 469 -2.14 -19.15 36.61
N GLY A 470 -3.37 -19.22 36.08
CA GLY A 470 -3.77 -20.19 35.05
C GLY A 470 -3.61 -19.67 33.62
N PHE A 471 -3.21 -18.41 33.44
CA PHE A 471 -3.14 -17.74 32.13
C PHE A 471 -4.43 -17.87 31.32
N ASP A 472 -5.58 -17.75 31.99
CA ASP A 472 -6.86 -17.67 31.30
C ASP A 472 -7.02 -16.26 30.76
N LEU A 473 -6.98 -16.15 29.43
CA LEU A 473 -7.10 -14.89 28.71
C LEU A 473 -8.51 -14.69 28.14
N GLY A 474 -9.47 -15.57 28.47
CA GLY A 474 -10.83 -15.50 27.93
C GLY A 474 -10.93 -15.88 26.45
N LEU A 475 -10.01 -16.75 25.98
CA LEU A 475 -9.98 -17.25 24.60
C LEU A 475 -10.95 -18.43 24.39
N GLN A 476 -11.14 -19.25 25.42
CA GLN A 476 -11.96 -20.46 25.30
C GLN A 476 -13.44 -20.11 25.12
N GLY A 477 -14.03 -20.58 24.02
CA GLY A 477 -15.43 -20.29 23.70
C GLY A 477 -15.68 -18.84 23.20
N ASN A 478 -14.62 -18.08 22.91
CA ASN A 478 -14.68 -16.70 22.44
C ASN A 478 -14.05 -16.57 21.04
N LEU A 479 -14.07 -15.37 20.44
CA LEU A 479 -13.40 -15.07 19.16
C LEU A 479 -13.84 -16.00 18.00
N LEU A 480 -15.11 -16.40 17.97
CA LEU A 480 -15.63 -17.48 17.11
C LEU A 480 -15.53 -17.23 15.59
N SER A 481 -15.11 -16.04 15.14
CA SER A 481 -14.86 -15.72 13.73
C SER A 481 -13.43 -16.00 13.27
N LEU A 482 -12.53 -16.41 14.18
CA LEU A 482 -11.15 -16.72 13.87
C LEU A 482 -11.06 -17.83 12.83
N ARG A 483 -10.42 -17.51 11.71
CA ARG A 483 -10.22 -18.41 10.57
C ARG A 483 -8.89 -18.20 9.85
N ARG A 484 -8.19 -17.13 10.19
CA ARG A 484 -6.83 -16.84 9.76
C ARG A 484 -5.91 -17.02 10.96
N ARG A 485 -4.65 -16.60 10.80
CA ARG A 485 -3.60 -16.71 11.80
C ARG A 485 -3.98 -16.06 13.13
N VAL A 486 -3.66 -16.74 14.22
CA VAL A 486 -3.62 -16.20 15.59
C VAL A 486 -2.17 -16.22 16.04
N SER A 487 -1.60 -15.06 16.38
CA SER A 487 -0.26 -15.00 16.97
C SER A 487 -0.30 -14.53 18.42
N VAL A 488 0.50 -15.15 19.30
CA VAL A 488 0.67 -14.70 20.68
C VAL A 488 2.15 -14.46 20.98
N TYR A 489 2.49 -13.23 21.37
CA TYR A 489 3.84 -12.85 21.81
C TYR A 489 3.93 -12.99 23.33
N VAL A 490 4.56 -14.07 23.81
CA VAL A 490 4.71 -14.38 25.22
C VAL A 490 6.05 -13.84 25.73
N PHE A 491 5.99 -12.77 26.52
CA PHE A 491 7.16 -12.14 27.13
C PHE A 491 7.42 -12.74 28.52
N CYS A 492 8.53 -13.47 28.61
CA CYS A 492 8.97 -14.27 29.75
C CYS A 492 10.02 -13.57 30.62
N GLY A 493 10.46 -12.35 30.26
CA GLY A 493 11.49 -11.64 31.02
C GLY A 493 11.14 -11.51 32.50
N GLY A 494 12.00 -12.03 33.38
CA GLY A 494 11.81 -12.05 34.82
C GLY A 494 10.78 -13.07 35.34
N ALA A 495 10.31 -14.01 34.51
CA ALA A 495 9.52 -15.18 34.92
C ALA A 495 10.39 -16.43 34.96
N ARG A 496 10.01 -17.44 35.76
CA ARG A 496 10.71 -18.74 35.80
C ARG A 496 10.44 -19.56 34.54
N VAL A 497 11.34 -20.48 34.19
CA VAL A 497 11.17 -21.35 33.02
C VAL A 497 9.88 -22.18 33.11
N GLY A 498 9.56 -22.67 34.31
CA GLY A 498 8.32 -23.39 34.57
C GLY A 498 7.07 -22.54 34.28
N GLU A 499 7.08 -21.27 34.68
CA GLU A 499 5.96 -20.34 34.47
C GLU A 499 5.78 -20.01 32.99
N ALA A 500 6.88 -19.84 32.26
CA ALA A 500 6.87 -19.64 30.81
C ALA A 500 6.25 -20.85 30.07
N LYS A 501 6.63 -22.08 30.45
CA LYS A 501 6.05 -23.31 29.89
C LYS A 501 4.57 -23.47 30.24
N GLU A 502 4.18 -23.13 31.46
CA GLU A 502 2.77 -23.12 31.89
C GLU A 502 1.95 -22.16 31.05
N ALA A 503 2.45 -20.93 30.81
CA ALA A 503 1.79 -19.92 29.99
C ALA A 503 1.60 -20.39 28.55
N GLU A 504 2.67 -20.91 27.92
CA GLU A 504 2.60 -21.44 26.56
C GLU A 504 1.57 -22.57 26.47
N ALA A 505 1.62 -23.55 27.38
CA ALA A 505 0.72 -24.68 27.39
C ALA A 505 -0.75 -24.28 27.60
N ALA A 506 -1.00 -23.30 28.49
CA ALA A 506 -2.35 -22.78 28.75
C ALA A 506 -2.93 -22.08 27.52
N VAL A 507 -2.19 -21.15 26.92
CA VAL A 507 -2.61 -20.43 25.71
C VAL A 507 -2.81 -21.40 24.55
N ARG A 508 -1.88 -22.32 24.33
CA ARG A 508 -1.96 -23.33 23.26
C ARG A 508 -3.19 -24.21 23.42
N ARG A 509 -3.46 -24.72 24.63
CA ARG A 509 -4.65 -25.54 24.93
C ARG A 509 -5.95 -24.78 24.62
N ALA A 510 -6.03 -23.51 25.01
CA ALA A 510 -7.21 -22.69 24.76
C ALA A 510 -7.46 -22.46 23.26
N LEU A 511 -6.40 -22.22 22.48
CA LEU A 511 -6.49 -22.01 21.03
C LEU A 511 -6.71 -23.31 20.25
N GLU A 512 -6.13 -24.44 20.66
CA GLU A 512 -6.35 -25.75 20.02
C GLU A 512 -7.78 -26.26 20.23
N ALA A 513 -8.39 -25.91 21.37
CA ALA A 513 -9.80 -26.19 21.66
C ALA A 513 -10.77 -25.27 20.89
N HIS A 514 -10.28 -24.31 20.12
CA HIS A 514 -11.13 -23.38 19.36
C HIS A 514 -11.83 -24.09 18.19
N PRO A 515 -13.15 -23.91 18.01
CA PRO A 515 -13.96 -24.71 17.06
C PRO A 515 -13.53 -24.61 15.59
N ASN A 516 -12.93 -23.48 15.19
CA ASN A 516 -12.47 -23.26 13.82
C ASN A 516 -11.03 -23.71 13.55
N HIS A 517 -10.30 -24.20 14.56
CA HIS A 517 -8.89 -24.60 14.45
C HIS A 517 -8.02 -23.62 13.62
N PRO A 518 -7.93 -22.33 14.01
CA PRO A 518 -7.13 -21.36 13.27
C PRO A 518 -5.65 -21.77 13.26
N PRO A 519 -4.84 -21.35 12.27
CA PRO A 519 -3.39 -21.47 12.34
C PRO A 519 -2.86 -20.71 13.56
N ILE A 520 -2.15 -21.40 14.45
CA ILE A 520 -1.64 -20.85 15.72
C ILE A 520 -0.13 -20.66 15.65
N GLU A 521 0.33 -19.48 16.03
CA GLU A 521 1.75 -19.17 16.19
C GLU A 521 1.99 -18.57 17.58
N ILE A 522 2.84 -19.20 18.39
CA ILE A 522 3.20 -18.69 19.71
C ILE A 522 4.69 -18.41 19.70
N TYR A 523 5.05 -17.17 20.05
CA TYR A 523 6.42 -16.68 20.06
C TYR A 523 6.84 -16.35 21.48
N MET A 524 7.90 -17.00 21.97
CA MET A 524 8.44 -16.80 23.32
C MET A 524 9.60 -15.79 23.28
N PHE A 525 9.60 -14.79 24.17
CA PHE A 525 10.63 -13.74 24.26
C PHE A 525 11.15 -13.54 25.69
N PRO A 526 12.47 -13.35 25.92
CA PRO A 526 13.55 -13.58 24.95
C PRO A 526 13.49 -15.03 24.49
N ILE A 527 13.81 -15.32 23.21
CA ILE A 527 13.74 -16.68 22.68
C ILE A 527 14.73 -17.51 23.49
N PRO A 528 14.29 -18.41 24.38
CA PRO A 528 15.24 -19.33 24.93
C PRO A 528 15.25 -20.47 23.93
N HIS A 529 16.43 -20.95 23.58
CA HIS A 529 16.53 -22.37 23.32
C HIS A 529 16.13 -23.08 24.62
N ILE A 530 14.83 -23.22 24.90
CA ILE A 530 14.33 -24.04 26.01
C ILE A 530 14.51 -25.48 25.58
N LEU A 531 15.78 -25.90 25.46
CA LEU A 531 16.17 -27.29 25.40
C LEU A 531 15.70 -27.95 26.71
N GLU A 532 15.46 -29.26 26.68
CA GLU A 532 15.28 -30.04 27.89
C GLU A 532 16.52 -29.86 28.79
N GLY A 533 16.42 -28.96 29.80
CA GLY A 533 17.52 -28.61 30.70
C GLY A 533 17.77 -27.11 30.95
N ALA A 534 17.04 -26.18 30.31
CA ALA A 534 17.22 -24.73 30.55
C ALA A 534 17.01 -24.32 32.02
N GLN A 535 17.86 -23.42 32.53
CA GLN A 535 17.86 -22.94 33.92
C GLN A 535 17.21 -21.56 34.03
N ASP A 536 16.79 -21.15 35.23
CA ASP A 536 16.11 -19.86 35.45
C ASP A 536 16.97 -18.63 35.08
N ASP A 537 18.30 -18.78 35.04
CA ASP A 537 19.23 -17.72 34.61
C ASP A 537 19.17 -17.43 33.09
N ASP A 538 18.57 -18.32 32.29
CA ASP A 538 18.43 -18.16 30.82
C ASP A 538 17.30 -17.19 30.42
N LEU A 539 16.51 -16.70 31.39
CA LEU A 539 15.34 -15.81 31.20
C LEU A 539 15.49 -14.43 31.86
N MET A 540 16.67 -14.16 32.46
CA MET A 540 17.00 -12.91 33.18
C MET A 540 17.28 -11.72 32.27
#